data_AF-A0A5E3WWX9-F1
#
_entry.id   AF-A0A5E3WWX9-F1
#
_cell.length_a   1.000
_cell.length_b   1.000
_cell.length_c   1.000
_cell.angle_alpha   90.00
_cell.angle_beta   90.00
_cell.angle_gamma   90.00
#
_symmetry.space_group_name_H-M   'P 1'
#
loop_
_entity.id
_entity.type
_entity.pdbx_description
1 polymer ?
#
loop_
_entity_poly.entity_id
_entity_poly.type
_entity_poly.pdbx_seq_one_letter_code
_entity_poly.pdbx_strand_id
1 'polypeptide(L)'
;MSESDVPDGFKRVGDHPDELWSEAAFKHVFRLQEEEEKRDPDAYDIYIFNDFFGYACADLIRREMLSLGTKAASTTGRLELKTFQQFEALVLYMANSNGANVFPTIDDAELAEAIYNGYGSLWLSYLLNLEKAAKPDNLSSTNPINALNFKNVVRTAAKVLGQYGGLGFENDADDFERAMLRVLERNGMNGTPKKKLFLGENSGEDDEDEDMEDEDEEDDDEDEGFEPATDKDVTRIAKQWKMTPALQTLRARAVPVDFVKGRSWDISSWPAHELAAEKAKQQAIMDGFD
;
A
#
# COMPACT_ATOMS: atom_id res chain seq x y z
N MET A 1 -19.65 -11.36 -15.73
CA MET A 1 -18.72 -12.46 -16.05
C MET A 1 -19.02 -13.63 -15.12
N SER A 2 -19.15 -14.83 -15.66
CA SER A 2 -19.30 -16.08 -14.89
C SER A 2 -18.01 -16.43 -14.12
N GLU A 3 -18.05 -17.35 -13.14
CA GLU A 3 -16.83 -17.85 -12.48
C GLU A 3 -15.86 -18.53 -13.48
N SER A 4 -16.39 -19.14 -14.54
CA SER A 4 -15.59 -19.74 -15.62
C SER A 4 -14.83 -18.73 -16.50
N ASP A 5 -15.08 -17.43 -16.31
CA ASP A 5 -14.37 -16.36 -17.04
C ASP A 5 -13.16 -15.81 -16.25
N VAL A 6 -12.91 -16.32 -15.03
CA VAL A 6 -11.74 -15.92 -14.23
C VAL A 6 -10.49 -16.64 -14.76
N PRO A 7 -9.44 -15.90 -15.18
CA PRO A 7 -8.21 -16.51 -15.68
C PRO A 7 -7.49 -17.35 -14.62
N ASP A 8 -6.84 -18.44 -15.04
CA ASP A 8 -6.04 -19.30 -14.16
C ASP A 8 -5.02 -18.50 -13.34
N GLY A 9 -5.00 -18.74 -12.03
CA GLY A 9 -4.09 -18.07 -11.09
C GLY A 9 -4.55 -16.67 -10.66
N PHE A 10 -5.79 -16.27 -10.99
CA PHE A 10 -6.46 -15.08 -10.49
C PHE A 10 -7.70 -15.44 -9.68
N LYS A 11 -8.07 -14.55 -8.78
CA LYS A 11 -9.30 -14.62 -7.98
C LYS A 11 -10.05 -13.32 -8.12
N ARG A 12 -11.37 -13.42 -8.27
CA ARG A 12 -12.24 -12.26 -8.14
C ARG A 12 -12.39 -11.90 -6.66
N VAL A 13 -12.31 -10.61 -6.35
CA VAL A 13 -12.52 -10.08 -5.01
C VAL A 13 -13.87 -9.39 -4.96
N GLY A 14 -14.76 -9.91 -4.12
CA GLY A 14 -16.17 -9.52 -4.09
C GLY A 14 -16.91 -9.85 -5.40
N ASP A 15 -17.99 -9.11 -5.66
CA ASP A 15 -18.88 -9.36 -6.80
C ASP A 15 -18.50 -8.57 -8.06
N HIS A 16 -17.47 -7.71 -7.99
CA HIS A 16 -17.10 -6.84 -9.11
C HIS A 16 -16.35 -7.62 -10.19
N PRO A 17 -16.84 -7.65 -11.46
CA PRO A 17 -16.31 -8.51 -12.51
C PRO A 17 -14.85 -8.19 -12.87
N ASP A 18 -14.42 -6.94 -12.69
CA ASP A 18 -13.09 -6.47 -13.05
C ASP A 18 -12.07 -6.55 -11.89
N GLU A 19 -12.48 -6.84 -10.65
CA GLU A 19 -11.55 -6.89 -9.50
C GLU A 19 -10.85 -8.26 -9.40
N LEU A 20 -9.92 -8.53 -10.32
CA LEU A 20 -9.25 -9.82 -10.47
C LEU A 20 -7.83 -9.79 -9.93
N TRP A 21 -7.61 -10.28 -8.72
CA TRP A 21 -6.28 -10.23 -8.09
C TRP A 21 -5.55 -11.56 -8.22
N SER A 22 -4.23 -11.54 -8.38
CA SER A 22 -3.49 -12.80 -8.54
C SER A 22 -3.46 -13.61 -7.25
N GLU A 23 -3.61 -14.92 -7.36
CA GLU A 23 -3.46 -15.84 -6.23
C GLU A 23 -2.07 -15.78 -5.61
N ALA A 24 -1.05 -15.53 -6.45
CA ALA A 24 0.33 -15.35 -6.01
C ALA A 24 0.47 -14.12 -5.11
N ALA A 25 -0.19 -13.01 -5.46
CA ALA A 25 -0.19 -11.81 -4.62
C ALA A 25 -0.87 -12.08 -3.27
N PHE A 26 -2.04 -12.73 -3.26
CA PHE A 26 -2.70 -13.14 -2.02
C PHE A 26 -1.83 -14.02 -1.13
N LYS A 27 -1.18 -15.03 -1.71
CA LYS A 27 -0.27 -15.90 -0.95
C LYS A 27 0.88 -15.11 -0.33
N HIS A 28 1.39 -14.09 -1.03
CA HIS A 28 2.43 -13.22 -0.50
C HIS A 28 1.90 -12.31 0.62
N VAL A 29 0.68 -11.78 0.49
CA VAL A 29 0.00 -11.00 1.55
C VAL A 29 -0.24 -11.84 2.79
N PHE A 30 -0.74 -13.08 2.66
CA PHE A 30 -0.93 -13.96 3.82
C PHE A 30 0.38 -14.22 4.57
N ARG A 31 1.49 -14.39 3.84
CA ARG A 31 2.81 -14.49 4.47
C ARG A 31 3.21 -13.19 5.20
N LEU A 32 2.87 -12.02 4.65
CA LEU A 32 3.12 -10.75 5.35
C LEU A 32 2.25 -10.62 6.61
N GLN A 33 1.00 -11.09 6.56
CA GLN A 33 0.09 -11.11 7.70
C GLN A 33 0.53 -12.10 8.79
N GLU A 34 1.02 -13.29 8.42
CA GLU A 34 1.65 -14.22 9.37
C GLU A 34 2.88 -13.60 10.04
N GLU A 35 3.65 -12.82 9.30
CA GLU A 35 4.79 -12.08 9.84
C GLU A 35 4.37 -10.89 10.70
N GLU A 36 3.26 -10.24 10.40
CA GLU A 36 2.64 -9.18 11.18
C GLU A 36 2.13 -9.72 12.54
N GLU A 37 1.38 -10.82 12.54
CA GLU A 37 0.87 -11.48 13.75
C GLU A 37 2.00 -11.87 14.71
N LYS A 38 3.14 -12.33 14.18
CA LYS A 38 4.35 -12.60 14.99
C LYS A 38 4.94 -11.37 15.67
N ARG A 39 4.58 -10.17 15.23
CA ARG A 39 5.04 -8.89 15.78
C ARG A 39 3.93 -8.16 16.55
N ASP A 40 2.72 -8.71 16.61
CA ASP A 40 1.60 -8.12 17.31
C ASP A 40 1.69 -8.42 18.82
N PRO A 41 1.90 -7.42 19.69
CA PRO A 41 1.90 -7.62 21.14
C PRO A 41 0.63 -8.31 21.65
N ASP A 42 -0.53 -8.01 21.05
CA ASP A 42 -1.82 -8.53 21.48
C ASP A 42 -1.93 -10.04 21.22
N ALA A 43 -1.31 -10.54 20.13
CA ALA A 43 -1.24 -11.97 19.83
C ALA A 43 -0.45 -12.78 20.89
N TYR A 44 0.30 -12.10 21.78
CA TYR A 44 1.08 -12.72 22.85
C TYR A 44 0.61 -12.33 24.26
N ASP A 45 -0.55 -11.69 24.40
CA ASP A 45 -1.06 -11.11 25.65
C ASP A 45 -0.04 -10.21 26.35
N ILE A 46 0.67 -9.37 25.58
CA ILE A 46 1.56 -8.36 26.15
C ILE A 46 1.21 -6.99 25.61
N TYR A 47 1.48 -5.96 26.41
CA TYR A 47 1.44 -4.59 25.95
C TYR A 47 2.87 -4.06 25.78
N ILE A 48 3.18 -3.61 24.57
CA ILE A 48 4.35 -2.80 24.25
C ILE A 48 3.80 -1.51 23.66
N PHE A 49 4.33 -0.35 24.08
CA PHE A 49 3.93 1.01 23.67
C PHE A 49 3.08 1.12 22.39
N ASN A 50 2.05 1.97 22.40
CA ASN A 50 1.01 2.06 21.34
C ASN A 50 1.52 2.08 19.88
N ASP A 51 2.72 2.59 19.62
CA ASP A 51 3.34 2.71 18.30
C ASP A 51 4.18 1.49 17.89
N PHE A 52 4.46 0.54 18.78
CA PHE A 52 5.27 -0.65 18.54
C PHE A 52 4.82 -1.42 17.31
N PHE A 53 3.53 -1.77 17.27
CA PHE A 53 2.97 -2.56 16.19
C PHE A 53 2.98 -1.79 14.87
N GLY A 54 2.77 -0.47 14.92
CA GLY A 54 2.87 0.37 13.74
C GLY A 54 4.28 0.38 13.14
N TYR A 55 5.30 0.53 13.98
CA TYR A 55 6.70 0.41 13.54
C TYR A 55 7.05 -0.98 13.01
N ALA A 56 6.52 -2.04 13.62
CA ALA A 56 6.70 -3.42 13.14
C ALA A 56 6.14 -3.62 11.72
N CYS A 57 4.95 -3.10 11.45
CA CYS A 57 4.34 -3.11 10.11
C CYS A 57 5.10 -2.21 9.11
N ALA A 58 5.58 -1.03 9.55
CA ALA A 58 6.42 -0.18 8.73
C ALA A 58 7.73 -0.87 8.30
N ASP A 59 8.34 -1.70 9.16
CA ASP A 59 9.52 -2.47 8.78
C ASP A 59 9.23 -3.52 7.69
N LEU A 60 8.07 -4.18 7.74
CA LEU A 60 7.62 -5.09 6.68
C LEU A 60 7.49 -4.38 5.34
N ILE A 61 6.72 -3.28 5.32
CA ILE A 61 6.46 -2.47 4.13
C ILE A 61 7.79 -2.00 3.53
N ARG A 62 8.66 -1.45 4.38
CA ARG A 62 9.99 -0.98 4.01
C ARG A 62 10.83 -2.09 3.36
N ARG A 63 10.86 -3.29 3.95
CA ARG A 63 11.63 -4.42 3.38
C ARG A 63 11.11 -4.83 2.01
N GLU A 64 9.79 -4.90 1.84
CA GLU A 64 9.17 -5.23 0.56
C GLU A 64 9.50 -4.17 -0.51
N MET A 65 9.39 -2.88 -0.17
CA MET A 65 9.75 -1.79 -1.08
C MET A 65 11.22 -1.81 -1.49
N LEU A 66 12.13 -2.03 -0.54
CA LEU A 66 13.56 -2.09 -0.82
C LEU A 66 13.93 -3.30 -1.71
N SER A 67 13.24 -4.43 -1.53
CA SER A 67 13.36 -5.60 -2.40
C SER A 67 12.86 -5.33 -3.83
N LEU A 68 11.76 -4.59 -3.96
CA LEU A 68 11.18 -4.21 -5.26
C LEU A 68 12.00 -3.14 -5.99
N GLY A 69 12.67 -2.23 -5.27
CA GLY A 69 13.43 -1.11 -5.85
C GLY A 69 14.45 -1.52 -6.90
N THR A 70 15.20 -2.60 -6.67
CA THR A 70 16.15 -3.12 -7.65
C THR A 70 15.43 -3.64 -8.91
N LYS A 71 14.28 -4.29 -8.74
CA LYS A 71 13.48 -4.85 -9.85
C LYS A 71 12.91 -3.73 -10.70
N ALA A 72 12.27 -2.74 -10.07
CA ALA A 72 11.73 -1.56 -10.72
C ALA A 72 12.80 -0.78 -11.53
N ALA A 73 14.01 -0.63 -10.98
CA ALA A 73 15.13 0.01 -11.67
C ALA A 73 15.61 -0.78 -12.89
N SER A 74 15.56 -2.11 -12.81
CA SER A 74 16.04 -3.02 -13.86
C SER A 74 15.01 -3.29 -14.97
N THR A 75 13.76 -2.84 -14.79
CA THR A 75 12.68 -3.01 -15.78
C THR A 75 13.04 -2.28 -17.08
N THR A 76 13.59 -3.04 -18.02
CA THR A 76 14.05 -2.56 -19.33
C THR A 76 13.41 -3.32 -20.48
N GLY A 77 12.54 -4.29 -20.17
CA GLY A 77 11.84 -5.15 -21.13
C GLY A 77 10.34 -5.22 -20.87
N ARG A 78 9.74 -6.34 -21.27
CA ARG A 78 8.30 -6.58 -21.06
C ARG A 78 7.94 -6.71 -19.58
N LEU A 79 6.66 -6.45 -19.27
CA LEU A 79 6.10 -6.71 -17.94
C LEU A 79 6.40 -8.16 -17.51
N GLU A 80 7.18 -8.32 -16.45
CA GLU A 80 7.44 -9.63 -15.85
C GLU A 80 6.35 -9.92 -14.82
N LEU A 81 5.52 -10.94 -15.08
CA LEU A 81 4.38 -11.30 -14.24
C LEU A 81 4.77 -11.46 -12.77
N LYS A 82 5.89 -12.14 -12.48
CA LYS A 82 6.35 -12.36 -11.10
C LYS A 82 6.68 -11.04 -10.37
N THR A 83 7.28 -10.08 -11.07
CA THR A 83 7.59 -8.76 -10.49
C THR A 83 6.30 -7.98 -10.27
N PHE A 84 5.37 -8.01 -11.24
CA PHE A 84 4.06 -7.38 -11.10
C PHE A 84 3.26 -7.95 -9.91
N GLN A 85 3.24 -9.28 -9.74
CA GLN A 85 2.54 -9.93 -8.62
C GLN A 85 3.09 -9.54 -7.24
N GLN A 86 4.37 -9.16 -7.15
CA GLN A 86 4.93 -8.65 -5.89
C GLN A 86 4.55 -7.20 -5.63
N PHE A 87 4.50 -6.38 -6.67
CA PHE A 87 3.94 -5.04 -6.61
C PHE A 87 2.46 -5.08 -6.21
N GLU A 88 1.70 -5.98 -6.82
CA GLU A 88 0.30 -6.27 -6.49
C GLU A 88 0.14 -6.69 -5.02
N ALA A 89 1.00 -7.59 -4.52
CA ALA A 89 0.98 -7.98 -3.10
C ALA A 89 1.26 -6.81 -2.16
N LEU A 90 2.21 -5.93 -2.49
CA LEU A 90 2.50 -4.74 -1.68
C LEU A 90 1.30 -3.79 -1.65
N VAL A 91 0.64 -3.56 -2.79
CA VAL A 91 -0.59 -2.76 -2.88
C VAL A 91 -1.70 -3.38 -2.04
N LEU A 92 -1.91 -4.69 -2.17
CA LEU A 92 -2.93 -5.40 -1.40
C LEU A 92 -2.68 -5.30 0.10
N TYR A 93 -1.43 -5.49 0.52
CA TYR A 93 -1.06 -5.38 1.92
C TYR A 93 -1.33 -3.96 2.42
N MET A 94 -0.79 -2.96 1.74
CA MET A 94 -1.02 -1.54 2.09
C MET A 94 -2.51 -1.19 2.10
N ALA A 95 -3.33 -1.70 1.18
CA ALA A 95 -4.73 -1.32 1.09
C ALA A 95 -5.65 -2.10 2.06
N ASN A 96 -5.29 -3.32 2.49
CA ASN A 96 -6.22 -4.22 3.19
C ASN A 96 -5.81 -4.56 4.62
N SER A 97 -4.51 -4.53 4.95
CA SER A 97 -4.05 -4.88 6.28
C SER A 97 -4.08 -3.68 7.21
N ASN A 98 -3.75 -3.91 8.48
CA ASN A 98 -3.34 -2.83 9.37
C ASN A 98 -2.22 -1.98 8.74
N GLY A 99 -1.52 -2.44 7.69
CA GLY A 99 -0.45 -1.77 6.97
C GLY A 99 -0.70 -0.34 6.46
N ALA A 100 -1.91 0.06 6.04
CA ALA A 100 -2.23 1.50 5.85
C ALA A 100 -2.65 2.18 7.16
N ASN A 101 -3.44 1.47 7.96
CA ASN A 101 -4.01 2.01 9.19
C ASN A 101 -2.97 2.17 10.32
N VAL A 102 -1.75 1.65 10.15
CA VAL A 102 -0.65 1.75 11.12
C VAL A 102 0.11 3.06 11.04
N PHE A 103 0.07 3.79 9.92
CA PHE A 103 0.85 5.02 9.83
C PHE A 103 0.35 6.13 10.77
N PRO A 104 -0.97 6.31 10.97
CA PRO A 104 -1.48 7.18 12.03
C PRO A 104 -1.04 6.76 13.44
N THR A 105 -0.63 5.49 13.64
CA THR A 105 -0.14 5.00 14.94
C THR A 105 1.37 5.15 15.12
N ILE A 106 2.09 5.70 14.13
CA ILE A 106 3.54 5.90 14.18
C ILE A 106 3.85 7.36 14.56
N ASP A 107 4.52 7.57 15.69
CA ASP A 107 4.99 8.90 16.15
C ASP A 107 6.34 9.32 15.51
N ASP A 108 6.50 9.04 14.20
CA ASP A 108 7.66 9.42 13.39
C ASP A 108 7.16 9.81 11.99
N ALA A 109 6.76 11.07 11.87
CA ALA A 109 6.28 11.64 10.62
C ALA A 109 7.31 11.56 9.48
N GLU A 110 8.61 11.62 9.81
CA GLU A 110 9.68 11.57 8.80
C GLU A 110 9.86 10.14 8.24
N LEU A 111 9.66 9.10 9.06
CA LEU A 111 9.60 7.71 8.59
C LEU A 111 8.36 7.47 7.72
N ALA A 112 7.19 7.93 8.17
CA ALA A 112 5.95 7.81 7.40
C ALA A 112 6.12 8.48 6.02
N GLU A 113 6.59 9.72 5.99
CA GLU A 113 6.91 10.46 4.77
C GLU A 113 7.91 9.71 3.88
N ALA A 114 8.98 9.13 4.45
CA ALA A 114 9.94 8.35 3.69
C ALA A 114 9.32 7.09 3.05
N ILE A 115 8.36 6.44 3.72
CA ILE A 115 7.63 5.29 3.19
C ILE A 115 6.71 5.73 2.04
N TYR A 116 5.92 6.80 2.20
CA TYR A 116 5.07 7.31 1.11
C TYR A 116 5.87 7.71 -0.12
N ASN A 117 6.92 8.50 0.10
CA ASN A 117 7.80 8.95 -0.99
C ASN A 117 8.49 7.77 -1.68
N GLY A 118 8.94 6.79 -0.90
CA GLY A 118 9.47 5.55 -1.43
C GLY A 118 8.45 4.81 -2.28
N TYR A 119 7.20 4.73 -1.83
CA TYR A 119 6.13 3.95 -2.46
C TYR A 119 5.67 4.61 -3.75
N GLY A 120 5.35 5.91 -3.72
CA GLY A 120 5.00 6.69 -4.90
C GLY A 120 6.12 6.73 -5.94
N SER A 121 7.36 6.97 -5.52
CA SER A 121 8.50 6.98 -6.45
C SER A 121 8.77 5.61 -7.07
N LEU A 122 8.62 4.54 -6.29
CA LEU A 122 8.78 3.15 -6.74
C LEU A 122 7.75 2.80 -7.81
N TRP A 123 6.46 3.07 -7.54
CA TRP A 123 5.37 2.82 -8.49
C TRP A 123 5.50 3.67 -9.74
N LEU A 124 5.65 4.99 -9.61
CA LEU A 124 5.76 5.88 -10.76
C LEU A 124 6.96 5.52 -11.64
N SER A 125 8.11 5.18 -11.05
CA SER A 125 9.28 4.74 -11.80
C SER A 125 9.03 3.41 -12.51
N TYR A 126 8.35 2.46 -11.87
CA TYR A 126 7.98 1.20 -12.48
C TYR A 126 7.08 1.40 -13.71
N LEU A 127 6.03 2.23 -13.59
CA LEU A 127 5.13 2.56 -14.70
C LEU A 127 5.87 3.23 -15.87
N LEU A 128 6.69 4.23 -15.59
CA LEU A 128 7.46 4.95 -16.62
C LEU A 128 8.49 4.06 -17.30
N ASN A 129 9.12 3.14 -16.56
CA ASN A 129 10.04 2.17 -17.12
C ASN A 129 9.33 1.16 -18.02
N LEU A 130 8.16 0.63 -17.61
CA LEU A 130 7.34 -0.26 -18.43
C LEU A 130 6.87 0.43 -19.72
N GLU A 131 6.42 1.67 -19.59
CA GLU A 131 5.99 2.50 -20.71
C GLU A 131 7.14 2.71 -21.71
N LYS A 132 8.34 3.06 -21.22
CA LYS A 132 9.52 3.26 -22.07
C LYS A 132 9.98 1.97 -22.73
N ALA A 133 9.96 0.85 -22.00
CA ALA A 133 10.53 -0.41 -22.43
C ALA A 133 9.77 -1.10 -23.56
N ALA A 134 8.44 -0.89 -23.67
CA ALA A 134 7.68 -1.47 -24.77
C ALA A 134 6.45 -0.65 -25.15
N LYS A 135 6.63 0.60 -25.59
CA LYS A 135 5.58 1.25 -26.40
C LYS A 135 5.35 0.43 -27.69
N PRO A 136 4.12 0.00 -28.01
CA PRO A 136 2.85 0.20 -27.27
C PRO A 136 2.36 -1.01 -26.42
N ASP A 137 2.97 -2.19 -26.52
CA ASP A 137 2.37 -3.42 -26.01
C ASP A 137 2.36 -3.55 -24.47
N ASN A 138 3.30 -2.97 -23.72
CA ASN A 138 3.42 -3.25 -22.28
C ASN A 138 2.36 -2.62 -21.39
N LEU A 139 1.64 -1.60 -21.86
CA LEU A 139 0.55 -0.94 -21.12
C LEU A 139 -0.74 -0.90 -21.94
N SER A 140 -0.78 -1.60 -23.08
CA SER A 140 -2.00 -1.75 -23.85
C SER A 140 -2.97 -2.70 -23.15
N SER A 141 -4.25 -2.36 -23.16
CA SER A 141 -5.36 -3.26 -22.79
C SER A 141 -5.42 -4.54 -23.62
N THR A 142 -4.70 -4.61 -24.74
CA THR A 142 -4.61 -5.80 -25.61
C THR A 142 -3.50 -6.78 -25.21
N ASN A 143 -2.63 -6.42 -24.26
CA ASN A 143 -1.62 -7.33 -23.76
C ASN A 143 -2.23 -8.33 -22.77
N PRO A 144 -2.07 -9.65 -22.98
CA PRO A 144 -2.70 -10.66 -22.15
C PRO A 144 -2.37 -10.58 -20.65
N ILE A 145 -1.27 -9.95 -20.24
CA ILE A 145 -0.92 -9.77 -18.83
C ILE A 145 -1.56 -8.49 -18.27
N ASN A 146 -1.63 -7.41 -19.06
CA ASN A 146 -2.31 -6.18 -18.65
C ASN A 146 -3.82 -6.32 -18.59
N ALA A 147 -4.36 -7.15 -19.49
CA ALA A 147 -5.78 -7.46 -19.62
C ALA A 147 -6.34 -8.17 -18.37
N LEU A 148 -5.50 -8.59 -17.44
CA LEU A 148 -5.92 -9.36 -16.26
C LEU A 148 -6.29 -8.46 -15.08
N ASN A 149 -5.44 -7.49 -14.71
CA ASN A 149 -5.74 -6.57 -13.58
C ASN A 149 -4.88 -5.30 -13.47
N PHE A 150 -3.97 -5.04 -14.41
CA PHE A 150 -2.93 -4.02 -14.23
C PHE A 150 -3.51 -2.64 -13.89
N LYS A 151 -4.56 -2.24 -14.61
CA LYS A 151 -5.33 -1.01 -14.35
C LYS A 151 -5.75 -0.90 -12.88
N ASN A 152 -6.38 -1.92 -12.33
CA ASN A 152 -6.94 -1.85 -10.99
C ASN A 152 -5.87 -1.84 -9.91
N VAL A 153 -4.80 -2.62 -10.08
CA VAL A 153 -3.66 -2.59 -9.15
C VAL A 153 -3.06 -1.19 -9.09
N VAL A 154 -2.84 -0.55 -10.23
CA VAL A 154 -2.28 0.80 -10.28
C VAL A 154 -3.24 1.83 -9.68
N ARG A 155 -4.54 1.71 -9.93
CA ARG A 155 -5.54 2.61 -9.34
C ARG A 155 -5.68 2.42 -7.83
N THR A 156 -5.61 1.19 -7.33
CA THR A 156 -5.57 0.95 -5.87
C THR A 156 -4.27 1.49 -5.29
N ALA A 157 -3.13 1.32 -5.97
CA ALA A 157 -1.86 1.90 -5.54
C ALA A 157 -1.92 3.44 -5.46
N ALA A 158 -2.56 4.07 -6.43
CA ALA A 158 -2.78 5.51 -6.47
C ALA A 158 -3.72 5.96 -5.34
N LYS A 159 -4.83 5.25 -5.09
CA LYS A 159 -5.75 5.54 -3.99
C LYS A 159 -5.11 5.38 -2.62
N VAL A 160 -4.25 4.38 -2.44
CA VAL A 160 -3.43 4.24 -1.21
C VAL A 160 -2.63 5.52 -0.97
N LEU A 161 -2.04 6.12 -2.00
CA LEU A 161 -1.30 7.39 -1.85
C LEU A 161 -2.22 8.56 -1.53
N GLY A 162 -3.36 8.69 -2.21
CA GLY A 162 -4.33 9.77 -1.98
C GLY A 162 -4.92 9.80 -0.57
N GLN A 163 -4.94 8.67 0.16
CA GLN A 163 -5.34 8.65 1.58
C GLN A 163 -4.41 9.46 2.49
N TYR A 164 -3.21 9.77 2.01
CA TYR A 164 -2.20 10.54 2.72
C TYR A 164 -2.05 11.96 2.14
N GLY A 165 -2.91 12.33 1.19
CA GLY A 165 -3.08 13.71 0.76
C GLY A 165 -3.44 14.61 1.94
N GLY A 166 -3.00 15.87 1.90
CA GLY A 166 -3.32 16.84 2.95
C GLY A 166 -2.60 16.66 4.30
N LEU A 167 -1.76 15.63 4.49
CA LEU A 167 -1.00 15.42 5.74
C LEU A 167 0.16 16.42 5.97
N GLY A 168 0.30 17.44 5.10
CA GLY A 168 1.28 18.51 5.27
C GLY A 168 2.74 18.05 5.15
N PHE A 169 2.98 16.87 4.58
CA PHE A 169 4.32 16.43 4.20
C PHE A 169 4.93 17.42 3.20
N GLU A 170 6.26 17.46 3.08
CA GLU A 170 6.94 18.32 2.10
C GLU A 170 6.45 18.01 0.68
N ASN A 171 5.93 16.78 0.50
CA ASN A 171 5.47 16.23 -0.76
C ASN A 171 3.99 15.93 -0.68
N ASP A 172 3.27 16.47 -1.66
CA ASP A 172 1.88 16.18 -1.84
C ASP A 172 1.71 14.74 -2.35
N ALA A 173 1.13 13.86 -1.53
CA ALA A 173 0.87 12.48 -1.92
C ALA A 173 -0.04 12.42 -3.18
N ASP A 174 -0.87 13.45 -3.38
CA ASP A 174 -1.78 13.58 -4.51
C ASP A 174 -1.02 13.81 -5.82
N ASP A 175 0.21 14.35 -5.77
CA ASP A 175 1.06 14.43 -6.96
C ASP A 175 1.35 13.03 -7.51
N PHE A 176 1.67 12.04 -6.65
CA PHE A 176 1.92 10.68 -7.12
C PHE A 176 0.66 10.01 -7.63
N GLU A 177 -0.46 10.13 -6.93
CA GLU A 177 -1.75 9.60 -7.39
C GLU A 177 -2.06 10.14 -8.80
N ARG A 178 -2.10 11.46 -8.96
CA ARG A 178 -2.41 12.11 -10.24
C ARG A 178 -1.43 11.69 -11.34
N ALA A 179 -0.13 11.62 -11.03
CA ALA A 179 0.87 11.21 -12.01
C ALA A 179 0.69 9.75 -12.48
N MET A 180 0.41 8.83 -11.56
CA MET A 180 0.17 7.42 -11.88
C MET A 180 -1.08 7.25 -12.75
N LEU A 181 -2.17 7.92 -12.37
CA LEU A 181 -3.42 7.94 -13.11
C LEU A 181 -3.23 8.52 -14.52
N ARG A 182 -2.49 9.62 -14.66
CA ARG A 182 -2.16 10.20 -15.97
C ARG A 182 -1.35 9.25 -16.86
N VAL A 183 -0.45 8.46 -16.28
CA VAL A 183 0.29 7.43 -17.04
C VAL A 183 -0.66 6.35 -17.56
N LEU A 184 -1.70 5.98 -16.82
CA LEU A 184 -2.74 5.07 -17.32
C LEU A 184 -3.51 5.68 -18.50
N GLU A 185 -4.01 6.91 -18.35
CA GLU A 185 -4.82 7.60 -19.38
C GLU A 185 -4.11 7.70 -20.72
N ARG A 186 -2.86 8.17 -20.71
CA ARG A 186 -2.10 8.36 -21.96
C ARG A 186 -1.72 7.05 -22.65
N ASN A 187 -1.89 5.92 -21.95
CA ASN A 187 -1.73 4.58 -22.49
C ASN A 187 -3.09 3.91 -22.81
N GLY A 188 -4.18 4.68 -22.83
CA GLY A 188 -5.52 4.23 -23.24
C GLY A 188 -6.27 3.43 -22.17
N MET A 189 -5.87 3.54 -20.90
CA MET A 189 -6.56 2.93 -19.76
C MET A 189 -7.37 3.98 -18.99
N ASN A 190 -8.37 3.56 -18.23
CA ASN A 190 -9.12 4.45 -17.34
C ASN A 190 -8.21 4.94 -16.20
N GLY A 191 -7.95 6.25 -16.13
CA GLY A 191 -7.18 6.90 -15.07
C GLY A 191 -8.04 7.66 -14.07
N THR A 192 -9.35 7.42 -14.00
CA THR A 192 -10.17 8.00 -12.93
C THR A 192 -9.74 7.44 -11.57
N PRO A 193 -9.61 8.28 -10.52
CA PRO A 193 -9.36 7.82 -9.16
C PRO A 193 -10.35 6.73 -8.72
N LYS A 194 -9.96 5.91 -7.75
CA LYS A 194 -10.89 5.00 -7.08
C LYS A 194 -11.60 5.73 -5.94
N LYS A 195 -12.90 5.54 -5.79
CA LYS A 195 -13.64 6.04 -4.62
C LYS A 195 -13.24 5.28 -3.35
N LYS A 196 -13.14 3.95 -3.44
CA LYS A 196 -12.77 3.04 -2.33
C LYS A 196 -11.51 2.23 -2.66
N LEU A 197 -10.76 1.81 -1.64
CA LEU A 197 -9.51 1.03 -1.78
C LEU A 197 -9.74 -0.34 -2.44
N PHE A 198 -10.78 -1.04 -1.98
CA PHE A 198 -11.33 -2.25 -2.57
C PHE A 198 -12.82 -2.05 -2.83
N LEU A 199 -13.28 -2.57 -3.98
CA LEU A 199 -14.66 -2.51 -4.47
C LEU A 199 -15.09 -1.13 -5.04
N GLY A 200 -15.47 -1.12 -6.32
CA GLY A 200 -16.19 -0.03 -6.99
C GLY A 200 -15.37 0.80 -7.99
N GLU A 201 -15.41 0.42 -9.28
CA GLU A 201 -15.54 1.45 -10.32
C GLU A 201 -16.97 1.94 -10.24
N ASN A 202 -17.19 3.24 -10.00
CA ASN A 202 -18.44 3.98 -10.29
C ASN A 202 -19.70 3.10 -10.49
N SER A 203 -20.16 2.39 -9.45
CA SER A 203 -21.56 1.99 -9.41
C SER A 203 -22.30 3.29 -9.10
N GLY A 204 -22.63 4.03 -10.15
CA GLY A 204 -23.71 5.01 -10.11
C GLY A 204 -25.05 4.29 -10.01
N GLU A 205 -25.18 3.47 -8.98
CA GLU A 205 -26.46 2.99 -8.48
C GLU A 205 -26.44 3.42 -7.02
N ASP A 206 -27.15 4.53 -6.81
CA ASP A 206 -27.91 4.81 -5.60
C ASP A 206 -28.55 3.49 -5.13
N ASP A 207 -27.92 2.81 -4.18
CA ASP A 207 -28.67 1.99 -3.22
C ASP A 207 -29.07 2.94 -2.09
N GLU A 208 -29.97 3.87 -2.43
CA GLU A 208 -31.03 4.30 -1.53
C GLU A 208 -31.78 3.03 -1.14
N ASP A 209 -31.50 2.50 0.06
CA ASP A 209 -32.40 1.74 0.93
C ASP A 209 -31.58 0.74 1.77
N GLU A 210 -31.17 1.15 2.97
CA GLU A 210 -31.60 0.46 4.18
C GLU A 210 -31.33 1.36 5.40
N ASP A 211 -32.44 1.87 5.95
CA ASP A 211 -32.58 2.59 7.21
C ASP A 211 -31.63 2.10 8.32
N MET A 212 -30.68 2.95 8.71
CA MET A 212 -30.33 3.12 10.12
C MET A 212 -30.24 4.60 10.43
N GLU A 213 -31.27 5.10 11.12
CA GLU A 213 -31.23 6.33 11.88
C GLU A 213 -30.05 6.25 12.87
N ASP A 214 -28.94 6.89 12.52
CA ASP A 214 -28.06 7.55 13.49
C ASP A 214 -27.54 8.83 12.81
N GLU A 215 -28.08 9.95 13.27
CA GLU A 215 -27.67 11.30 12.90
C GLU A 215 -26.21 11.52 13.34
N ASP A 216 -25.26 11.30 12.43
CA ASP A 216 -23.92 11.89 12.54
C ASP A 216 -23.62 12.64 11.25
N GLU A 217 -23.42 13.95 11.43
CA GLU A 217 -23.25 15.04 10.49
C GLU A 217 -22.50 14.64 9.19
N GLU A 218 -23.22 14.67 8.07
CA GLU A 218 -22.62 14.72 6.73
C GLU A 218 -21.84 16.04 6.59
N ASP A 219 -20.53 15.98 6.88
CA ASP A 219 -19.57 16.91 6.30
C ASP A 219 -19.61 16.71 4.78
N ASP A 220 -20.47 17.52 4.14
CA ASP A 220 -20.54 17.78 2.71
C ASP A 220 -19.24 18.50 2.31
N ASP A 221 -18.13 17.76 2.38
CA ASP A 221 -16.83 18.17 1.85
C ASP A 221 -17.06 18.41 0.35
N GLU A 222 -17.22 19.68 -0.02
CA GLU A 222 -17.21 20.15 -1.39
C GLU A 222 -16.01 19.49 -2.08
N ASP A 223 -16.27 18.46 -2.90
CA ASP A 223 -15.30 17.66 -3.64
C ASP A 223 -14.35 18.64 -4.36
N GLU A 224 -13.21 18.96 -3.71
CA GLU A 224 -12.21 19.88 -4.22
C GLU A 224 -11.76 19.27 -5.54
N GLY A 225 -12.33 19.78 -6.63
CA GLY A 225 -12.42 19.04 -7.87
C GLY A 225 -11.07 18.48 -8.28
N PHE A 226 -10.95 17.15 -8.25
CA PHE A 226 -9.72 16.44 -8.60
C PHE A 226 -9.17 16.99 -9.92
N GLU A 227 -8.08 17.76 -9.86
CA GLU A 227 -7.45 18.30 -11.05
C GLU A 227 -6.55 17.22 -11.67
N PRO A 228 -6.86 16.69 -12.86
CA PRO A 228 -6.05 15.66 -13.48
C PRO A 228 -4.66 16.20 -13.84
N ALA A 229 -3.60 15.44 -13.53
CA ALA A 229 -2.23 15.83 -13.87
C ALA A 229 -2.02 15.91 -15.39
N THR A 230 -1.18 16.86 -15.81
CA THR A 230 -0.69 16.92 -17.19
C THR A 230 0.57 16.06 -17.40
N ASP A 231 0.96 15.82 -18.65
CA ASP A 231 2.23 15.13 -18.94
C ASP A 231 3.47 15.91 -18.45
N LYS A 232 3.33 17.24 -18.30
CA LYS A 232 4.38 18.07 -17.69
C LYS A 232 4.50 17.78 -16.21
N ASP A 233 3.39 17.54 -15.51
CA ASP A 233 3.38 17.20 -14.09
C ASP A 233 4.02 15.84 -13.86
N VAL A 234 3.66 14.83 -14.65
CA VAL A 234 4.33 13.50 -14.62
C VAL A 234 5.84 13.65 -14.75
N THR A 235 6.30 14.50 -15.68
CA THR A 235 7.74 14.74 -15.91
C THR A 235 8.39 15.49 -14.74
N ARG A 236 7.71 16.51 -14.19
CA ARG A 236 8.15 17.27 -13.01
C ARG A 236 8.31 16.36 -11.81
N ILE A 237 7.26 15.60 -11.49
CA ILE A 237 7.18 14.69 -10.35
C ILE A 237 8.24 13.60 -10.47
N ALA A 238 8.36 12.93 -11.62
CA ALA A 238 9.39 11.91 -11.83
C ALA A 238 10.83 12.46 -11.74
N LYS A 239 11.04 13.74 -12.07
CA LYS A 239 12.35 14.40 -11.96
C LYS A 239 12.67 14.78 -10.53
N GLN A 240 11.68 15.28 -9.79
CA GLN A 240 11.78 15.69 -8.39
C GLN A 240 11.94 14.46 -7.48
N TRP A 241 11.11 13.45 -7.72
CA TRP A 241 10.97 12.25 -6.91
C TRP A 241 11.53 11.02 -7.60
N LYS A 242 12.86 11.01 -7.68
CA LYS A 242 13.57 9.85 -8.22
C LYS A 242 13.52 8.71 -7.20
N MET A 243 13.16 7.52 -7.68
CA MET A 243 13.12 6.31 -6.87
C MET A 243 14.43 6.03 -6.12
N THR A 244 15.60 6.18 -6.75
CA THR A 244 16.87 5.86 -6.08
C THR A 244 17.12 6.72 -4.81
N PRO A 245 17.05 8.07 -4.88
CA PRO A 245 17.06 8.91 -3.69
C PRO A 245 15.97 8.55 -2.66
N ALA A 246 14.72 8.36 -3.09
CA ALA A 246 13.63 8.05 -2.17
C ALA A 246 13.89 6.74 -1.39
N LEU A 247 14.35 5.69 -2.07
CA LEU A 247 14.71 4.42 -1.43
C LEU A 247 16.00 4.52 -0.60
N GLN A 248 16.91 5.44 -0.91
CA GLN A 248 18.07 5.73 -0.06
C GLN A 248 17.64 6.40 1.25
N THR A 249 16.75 7.40 1.18
CA THR A 249 16.14 8.03 2.35
C THR A 249 15.43 6.97 3.20
N LEU A 250 14.57 6.16 2.59
CA LEU A 250 13.86 5.07 3.28
C LEU A 250 14.83 4.05 3.91
N ARG A 251 15.95 3.72 3.26
CA ARG A 251 16.96 2.83 3.82
C ARG A 251 17.69 3.46 5.01
N ALA A 252 17.97 4.77 4.96
CA ALA A 252 18.63 5.51 6.02
C ALA A 252 17.73 5.69 7.26
N ARG A 253 16.42 5.76 7.05
CA ARG A 253 15.40 5.76 8.10
C ARG A 253 15.19 4.33 8.63
N ALA A 254 16.04 3.94 9.58
CA ALA A 254 15.82 2.70 10.32
C ALA A 254 14.56 2.82 11.17
N VAL A 255 13.66 1.85 11.08
CA VAL A 255 12.57 1.70 12.05
C VAL A 255 13.20 1.62 13.44
N PRO A 256 12.75 2.43 14.42
CA PRO A 256 13.37 2.49 15.74
C PRO A 256 13.46 1.12 16.40
N VAL A 257 14.68 0.62 16.61
CA VAL A 257 14.91 -0.68 17.26
C VAL A 257 14.94 -0.57 18.79
N ASP A 258 14.82 0.64 19.33
CA ASP A 258 14.81 0.88 20.77
C ASP A 258 13.58 0.26 21.44
N PHE A 259 12.48 0.12 20.71
CA PHE A 259 11.30 -0.64 21.12
C PHE A 259 11.63 -2.10 21.45
N VAL A 260 12.38 -2.74 20.58
CA VAL A 260 12.81 -4.13 20.76
C VAL A 260 14.02 -4.23 21.69
N LYS A 261 14.69 -3.13 22.07
CA LYS A 261 15.84 -3.11 23.00
C LYS A 261 16.94 -4.11 22.63
N GLY A 262 17.22 -4.22 21.32
CA GLY A 262 18.17 -5.20 20.76
C GLY A 262 17.60 -6.60 20.50
N ARG A 263 16.31 -6.81 20.72
CA ARG A 263 15.57 -8.05 20.37
C ARG A 263 15.12 -8.03 18.91
N SER A 264 14.56 -9.15 18.46
CA SER A 264 13.85 -9.24 17.19
C SER A 264 12.49 -8.52 17.27
N TRP A 265 11.99 -8.02 16.14
CA TRP A 265 10.59 -7.61 16.03
C TRP A 265 9.63 -8.80 16.16
N ASP A 266 10.07 -10.00 15.77
CA ASP A 266 9.31 -11.23 15.91
C ASP A 266 9.25 -11.65 17.39
N ILE A 267 8.13 -11.36 18.04
CA ILE A 267 7.86 -11.68 19.45
C ILE A 267 7.77 -13.20 19.64
N SER A 268 7.29 -13.95 18.64
CA SER A 268 7.26 -15.42 18.66
C SER A 268 8.64 -16.05 18.90
N SER A 269 9.70 -15.33 18.51
CA SER A 269 11.09 -15.75 18.68
C SER A 269 11.70 -15.36 20.03
N TRP A 270 11.00 -14.59 20.87
CA TRP A 270 11.53 -14.12 22.14
C TRP A 270 11.70 -15.28 23.14
N PRO A 271 12.78 -15.29 23.95
CA PRO A 271 12.91 -16.24 25.03
C PRO A 271 11.72 -16.17 26.00
N ALA A 272 11.22 -17.33 26.45
CA ALA A 272 10.05 -17.39 27.34
C ALA A 272 10.19 -16.56 28.63
N HIS A 273 11.41 -16.43 29.17
CA HIS A 273 11.66 -15.63 30.35
C HIS A 273 11.51 -14.12 30.10
N GLU A 274 11.76 -13.65 28.88
CA GLU A 274 11.57 -12.25 28.50
C GLU A 274 10.08 -11.96 28.29
N LEU A 275 9.35 -12.86 27.64
CA LEU A 275 7.90 -12.73 27.49
C LEU A 275 7.19 -12.70 28.86
N ALA A 276 7.58 -13.60 29.77
CA ALA A 276 7.08 -13.60 31.13
C ALA A 276 7.42 -12.31 31.89
N ALA A 277 8.60 -11.73 31.63
CA ALA A 277 8.98 -10.46 32.23
C ALA A 277 8.13 -9.28 31.73
N GLU A 278 7.78 -9.22 30.44
CA GLU A 278 6.85 -8.18 29.95
C GLU A 278 5.44 -8.36 30.52
N LYS A 279 4.91 -9.59 30.54
CA LYS A 279 3.60 -9.89 31.20
C LYS A 279 3.59 -9.47 32.66
N ALA A 280 4.67 -9.74 33.39
CA ALA A 280 4.80 -9.34 34.80
C ALA A 280 4.84 -7.82 34.99
N LYS A 281 5.50 -7.07 34.08
CA LYS A 281 5.47 -5.60 34.12
C LYS A 281 4.07 -5.06 33.90
N GLN A 282 3.35 -5.60 32.91
CA GLN A 282 1.98 -5.20 32.62
C GLN A 282 1.05 -5.48 33.81
N GLN A 283 1.14 -6.67 34.42
CA GLN A 283 0.38 -6.99 35.63
C GLN A 283 0.69 -6.03 36.78
N ALA A 284 1.97 -5.73 37.03
CA ALA A 284 2.36 -4.80 38.09
C ALA A 284 1.85 -3.37 37.85
N ILE A 285 1.71 -2.94 36.59
CA ILE A 285 1.07 -1.67 36.24
C ILE A 285 -0.42 -1.74 36.58
N MET A 286 -1.12 -2.80 36.15
CA MET A 286 -2.55 -2.99 36.42
C MET A 286 -2.87 -3.04 37.91
N ASP A 287 -2.07 -3.76 38.70
CA ASP A 287 -2.22 -3.87 40.16
C ASP A 287 -1.94 -2.54 40.89
N GLY A 288 -1.19 -1.63 40.27
CA GLY A 288 -0.87 -0.31 40.83
C GLY A 288 -1.94 0.75 40.60
N PHE A 289 -3.01 0.43 39.86
CA PHE A 289 -4.15 1.30 39.61
C PHE A 289 -5.37 1.01 40.50
N ASP A 290 -5.27 0.02 41.41
CA ASP A 290 -6.23 -0.24 42.49
C ASP A 290 -6.06 0.70 43.69
#